data_AF-A0A091I3K4-F1
#
_entry.id   AF-A0A091I3K4-F1
#
_cell.length_a   1.000
_cell.length_b   1.000
_cell.length_c   1.000
_cell.angle_alpha   90.00
_cell.angle_beta   90.00
_cell.angle_gamma   90.00
#
_symmetry.space_group_name_H-M   'P 1'
#
loop_
_entity.id
_entity.type
_entity.pdbx_description
1 polymer ?
#
loop_
_entity_poly.entity_id
_entity_poly.type
_entity_poly.pdbx_seq_one_letter_code
_entity_poly.pdbx_strand_id
1 'polypeptide(L)' 'AGCGVPTFSPSVRSGERIVNGETAVPGSWPWQVSLQ' A
#
# COMPACT_ATOMS: atom_id res chain seq x y z
N ALA A 1 12.66 -6.05 13.50
CA ALA A 1 11.59 -5.66 12.57
C ALA A 1 10.71 -6.87 12.30
N GLY A 2 9.39 -6.72 12.37
CA GLY A 2 8.42 -7.80 12.13
C GLY A 2 7.89 -7.81 10.70
N CYS A 3 7.06 -8.80 10.36
CA CYS A 3 6.36 -8.83 9.07
C CYS A 3 5.25 -7.74 9.01
N GLY A 4 4.85 -7.36 7.80
CA GLY A 4 3.77 -6.40 7.58
C GLY A 4 4.08 -4.94 7.96
N VAL A 5 5.32 -4.64 8.35
CA VAL A 5 5.78 -3.28 8.66
C VAL A 5 6.42 -2.68 7.41
N PRO A 6 5.79 -1.71 6.72
CA PRO A 6 6.38 -1.10 5.55
C PRO A 6 7.49 -0.10 5.94
N THR A 7 8.53 0.00 5.12
CA THR A 7 9.58 1.03 5.27
C THR A 7 9.05 2.42 4.92
N PHE A 8 8.08 2.50 4.01
CA PHE A 8 7.39 3.72 3.61
C PHE A 8 5.91 3.63 4.01
N SER A 9 5.43 4.55 4.83
CA SER A 9 4.03 4.52 5.29
C SER A 9 3.07 4.70 4.11
N PRO A 10 2.02 3.86 3.98
CA PRO A 10 1.02 4.04 2.92
C PRO A 10 0.19 5.30 3.18
N SER A 11 -0.15 6.00 2.10
CA SER A 11 -1.13 7.08 2.14
C SER A 11 -2.53 6.47 2.04
N VAL A 12 -3.20 6.28 3.17
CA VAL A 12 -4.59 5.79 3.23
C VAL A 12 -5.46 6.91 3.80
N ARG A 13 -6.52 7.28 3.08
CA ARG A 13 -7.37 8.41 3.49
C ARG A 13 -8.39 7.93 4.54
N SER A 14 -8.68 8.78 5.53
CA SER A 14 -9.73 8.45 6.51
C SER A 14 -11.09 8.34 5.81
N GLY A 15 -11.76 7.18 5.94
CA GLY A 15 -13.07 6.92 5.31
C GLY A 15 -13.02 6.33 3.89
N GLU A 16 -11.87 5.86 3.43
CA GLU A 16 -11.68 5.34 2.07
C GLU A 16 -12.46 4.05 1.77
N ARG A 17 -13.03 3.97 0.55
CA ARG A 17 -13.88 2.85 0.05
C ARG A 17 -13.68 2.61 -1.45
N ILE A 18 -12.45 2.88 -1.94
CA ILE A 18 -11.95 2.84 -3.32
C ILE A 18 -12.95 2.32 -4.39
N VAL A 19 -13.38 3.20 -5.29
CA VAL A 19 -13.60 2.87 -6.72
C VAL A 19 -12.81 3.88 -7.56
N ASN A 20 -11.95 3.37 -8.45
CA ASN A 20 -10.83 4.02 -9.16
C ASN A 20 -9.65 4.53 -8.34
N GLY A 21 -9.77 4.63 -7.02
CA GLY A 21 -8.64 4.67 -6.08
C GLY A 21 -7.62 5.78 -6.33
N GLU A 22 -6.41 5.56 -5.82
CA GLU A 22 -5.26 6.41 -6.09
C GLU A 22 -3.98 5.59 -6.27
N THR A 23 -2.97 6.18 -6.90
CA THR A 23 -1.66 5.52 -7.05
C THR A 23 -1.00 5.42 -5.68
N ALA A 24 -0.62 4.21 -5.29
CA ALA A 24 0.05 3.98 -4.01
C ALA A 24 1.45 4.62 -3.97
N VAL A 25 1.88 5.00 -2.77
CA VAL A 25 3.27 5.39 -2.52
C VAL A 25 4.18 4.22 -2.89
N PRO A 26 5.21 4.42 -3.74
CA PRO A 26 6.11 3.35 -4.13
C PRO A 26 6.74 2.65 -2.92
N GLY A 27 6.62 1.32 -2.87
CA GLY A 27 7.17 0.49 -1.78
C GLY A 27 6.35 0.50 -0.48
N SER A 28 5.20 1.19 -0.41
CA SER A 28 4.39 1.22 0.81
C SER A 28 3.58 -0.04 1.10
N TRP A 29 3.49 -0.95 0.12
CA TRP A 29 2.83 -2.24 0.22
C TRP A 29 3.85 -3.37 -0.01
N PRO A 30 4.65 -3.74 1.00
CA PRO A 30 5.82 -4.61 0.82
C PRO A 30 5.49 -6.06 0.44
N TRP A 31 4.22 -6.45 0.53
CA TRP A 31 3.72 -7.76 0.13
C TRP A 31 3.13 -7.78 -1.29
N GLN A 32 3.12 -6.66 -2.01
CA GLN A 32 2.62 -6.65 -3.39
C GLN A 32 3.56 -7.43 -4.30
N VAL A 33 2.98 -8.32 -5.10
CA VAL A 33 3.67 -9.10 -6.13
C VAL A 33 2.84 -9.10 -7.41
N SER A 34 3.47 -9.36 -8.55
CA SER A 34 2.84 -9.54 -9.86
C SER A 34 3.37 -10.83 -10.46
N LEU A 35 2.47 -11.64 -11.04
CA LEU A 35 2.83 -12.86 -11.74
C LEU A 35 2.78 -12.59 -13.25
N GLN A 36 3.65 -13.26 -14.00
CA GLN A 36 3.76 -13.14 -15.45
C GLN A 36 3.09 -14.31 -16.16
#